data_AF-A0A451B6E7-F1
#
_entry.id   AF-A0A451B6E7-F1
#
_cell.length_a   1.000
_cell.length_b   1.000
_cell.length_c   1.000
_cell.angle_alpha   90.00
_cell.angle_beta   90.00
_cell.angle_gamma   90.00
#
_symmetry.space_group_name_H-M   'P 1'
#
loop_
_entity.id
_entity.type
_entity.pdbx_description
1 polymer ?
#
loop_
_entity_poly.entity_id
_entity_poly.type
_entity_poly.pdbx_seq_one_letter_code
_entity_poly.pdbx_strand_id
1 'polypeptide(L)'
;MKQISPIALFRLSVLGALVSQERLDRGELKSELERLSARDYDIPGSSKTRLSTKTIEGWYYAYRKQGIEGLEPNPRSDPGRSKLPPKLQELLLAARRENPRRSIRVLKRLMEEEGHTLLRSGLFKRN
;
A
#
# COMPACT_ATOMS: atom_id res chain seq x y z
N MET A 1 13.65 -10.98 22.27
CA MET A 1 13.41 -9.61 21.74
C MET A 1 12.48 -9.73 20.53
N LYS A 2 11.41 -8.94 20.45
CA LYS A 2 10.51 -8.96 19.29
C LYS A 2 11.26 -8.41 18.07
N GLN A 3 11.22 -9.11 16.94
CA GLN A 3 11.85 -8.62 15.71
C GLN A 3 10.99 -7.48 15.14
N ILE A 4 11.61 -6.31 14.95
CA ILE A 4 10.96 -5.14 14.35
C ILE A 4 11.16 -5.22 12.84
N SER A 5 10.09 -5.11 12.05
CA SER A 5 10.23 -5.19 10.60
C SER A 5 10.95 -3.97 10.02
N PRO A 6 11.65 -4.10 8.87
CA PRO A 6 12.23 -2.96 8.17
C PRO A 6 11.19 -1.85 7.84
N ILE A 7 9.92 -2.24 7.63
CA ILE A 7 8.82 -1.32 7.38
C ILE A 7 8.50 -0.51 8.64
N ALA A 8 8.45 -1.15 9.81
CA ALA A 8 8.22 -0.44 11.07
C ALA A 8 9.37 0.53 11.38
N LEU A 9 10.62 0.13 11.13
CA LEU A 9 11.79 1.01 11.26
C LEU A 9 11.71 2.21 10.32
N PHE A 10 11.36 2.00 9.06
CA PHE A 10 11.15 3.08 8.09
C PHE A 10 10.05 4.05 8.53
N ARG A 11 8.91 3.54 8.99
CA ARG A 11 7.82 4.39 9.49
C ARG A 11 8.26 5.20 10.71
N LEU A 12 9.01 4.59 11.62
CA LEU A 12 9.57 5.27 12.78
C LEU A 12 10.56 6.37 12.37
N SER A 13 11.43 6.12 11.38
CA SER A 13 12.36 7.14 10.90
C SER A 13 11.66 8.34 10.25
N VAL A 14 10.53 8.11 9.56
CA VAL A 14 9.68 9.19 9.03
C VAL A 14 9.05 10.00 10.18
N LEU A 15 8.60 9.33 11.24
CA LEU A 15 7.95 9.97 12.38
C LEU A 15 8.94 10.63 13.36
N GLY A 16 10.25 10.47 13.20
CA GLY A 16 11.27 10.86 14.17
C GLY A 16 11.08 12.27 14.77
N ALA A 17 10.78 13.27 13.93
CA ALA A 17 10.53 14.63 14.37
C ALA A 17 9.24 14.77 15.20
N LEU A 18 8.18 14.05 14.82
CA LEU A 18 6.88 14.06 15.52
C LEU A 18 6.91 13.33 16.86
N VAL A 19 7.68 12.24 16.96
CA VAL A 19 7.72 11.40 18.19
C VAL A 19 8.70 11.93 19.23
N SER A 20 9.68 12.74 18.81
CA SER A 20 10.64 13.38 19.73
C SER A 20 10.04 14.60 20.43
N GLN A 21 8.90 15.10 19.97
CA GLN A 21 8.20 16.23 20.58
C GLN A 21 7.17 15.74 21.61
N GLU A 22 7.35 16.14 22.86
CA GLU A 22 6.48 15.73 23.97
C GLU A 22 5.09 16.38 23.89
N ARG A 23 5.01 17.59 23.32
CA ARG A 23 3.78 18.34 23.05
C ARG A 23 3.89 19.03 21.69
N LEU A 24 2.86 18.85 20.86
CA LEU A 24 2.63 19.62 19.65
C LEU A 24 1.53 20.63 19.96
N ASP A 25 1.81 21.92 19.76
CA ASP A 25 0.81 22.97 19.91
C ASP A 25 -0.22 22.93 18.77
N ARG A 26 -1.33 23.67 18.94
CA ARG A 26 -2.41 23.70 17.95
C ARG A 26 -1.89 24.18 16.60
N GLY A 27 -1.88 23.29 15.61
CA GLY A 27 -1.50 23.58 14.22
C GLY A 27 -0.13 23.05 13.81
N GLU A 28 0.77 22.82 14.78
CA GLU A 28 2.13 22.35 14.49
C GLU A 28 2.14 20.95 13.87
N LEU A 29 1.26 20.07 14.35
CA LEU A 29 1.11 18.74 13.77
C LEU A 29 0.81 18.80 12.27
N LYS A 30 -0.10 19.68 11.84
CA LYS A 30 -0.48 19.80 10.44
C LYS A 30 0.71 20.29 9.59
N SER A 31 1.37 21.34 10.04
CA SER A 31 2.54 21.89 9.35
C SER A 31 3.68 20.89 9.25
N GLU A 32 3.94 20.12 10.31
CA GLU A 32 4.98 19.09 10.32
C GLU A 32 4.60 17.92 9.41
N LEU A 33 3.34 17.49 9.39
CA LEU A 33 2.86 16.47 8.46
C LEU A 33 2.97 16.92 6.99
N GLU A 34 2.66 18.18 6.70
CA GLU A 34 2.85 18.78 5.37
C GLU A 34 4.34 18.77 4.99
N ARG A 35 5.21 19.22 5.90
CA ARG A 35 6.67 19.21 5.73
C ARG A 35 7.21 17.80 5.47
N LEU A 36 6.73 16.80 6.20
CA LEU A 36 7.13 15.40 6.01
C LEU A 36 6.59 14.84 4.70
N SER A 37 5.37 15.18 4.29
CA SER A 37 4.77 14.72 3.03
C SER A 37 5.46 15.27 1.78
N ALA A 38 6.09 16.44 1.89
CA ALA A 38 6.83 17.08 0.81
C ALA A 38 8.21 16.47 0.55
N ARG A 39 8.73 15.65 1.48
CA ARG A 39 10.03 14.97 1.35
C ARG A 39 9.91 13.73 0.46
N ASP A 40 11.02 13.44 -0.22
CA ASP A 40 11.20 12.17 -0.91
C ASP A 40 11.82 11.14 0.04
N TYR A 41 11.35 9.90 -0.07
CA TYR A 41 11.73 8.76 0.74
C TYR A 41 12.06 7.57 -0.15
N ASP A 42 13.01 6.76 0.29
CA ASP A 42 13.19 5.40 -0.23
C ASP A 42 12.19 4.48 0.50
N ILE A 43 11.02 4.28 -0.11
CA ILE A 43 9.91 3.55 0.52
C ILE A 43 10.10 2.04 0.29
N PRO A 44 10.30 1.23 1.36
CA PRO A 44 10.52 -0.20 1.21
C PRO A 44 9.37 -0.90 0.48
N GLY A 45 9.67 -1.60 -0.61
CA GLY A 45 8.69 -2.36 -1.38
C GLY A 45 7.71 -1.52 -2.20
N SER A 46 7.98 -0.24 -2.45
CA SER A 46 7.16 0.63 -3.30
C SER A 46 8.02 1.36 -4.33
N SER A 47 7.46 1.60 -5.52
CA SER A 47 8.06 2.49 -6.52
C SER A 47 7.74 3.98 -6.27
N LYS A 48 6.96 4.28 -5.22
CA LYS A 48 6.60 5.64 -4.83
C LYS A 48 7.72 6.25 -4.02
N THR A 49 7.94 7.55 -4.19
CA THR A 49 8.93 8.31 -3.44
C THR A 49 8.31 9.23 -2.38
N ARG A 50 6.99 9.46 -2.44
CA ARG A 50 6.30 10.38 -1.51
C ARG A 50 5.19 9.71 -0.74
N LEU A 51 5.01 10.19 0.49
CA LEU A 51 3.95 9.78 1.41
C LEU A 51 2.91 10.89 1.51
N SER A 52 1.64 10.51 1.57
CA SER A 52 0.58 11.50 1.81
C SER A 52 0.56 11.93 3.27
N THR A 53 0.17 13.18 3.55
CA THR A 53 -0.07 13.71 4.90
C THR A 53 -0.92 12.76 5.74
N LYS A 54 -2.02 12.25 5.16
CA LYS A 54 -2.95 11.31 5.80
C LYS A 54 -2.30 9.97 6.16
N THR A 55 -1.34 9.51 5.36
CA THR A 55 -0.59 8.27 5.64
C THR A 55 0.29 8.45 6.87
N ILE A 56 1.04 9.55 6.92
CA ILE A 56 1.95 9.86 8.03
C ILE A 56 1.14 10.11 9.31
N GLU A 57 0.02 10.83 9.21
CA GLU A 57 -0.91 11.08 10.31
C GLU A 57 -1.46 9.77 10.90
N GLY A 58 -1.86 8.83 10.04
CA GLY A 58 -2.32 7.51 10.48
C GLY A 58 -1.24 6.75 11.27
N TRP A 59 0.02 6.80 10.82
CA TRP A 59 1.14 6.19 11.54
C TRP A 59 1.41 6.88 12.88
N TYR A 60 1.35 8.21 12.93
CA TYR A 60 1.53 8.98 14.16
C TYR A 60 0.53 8.55 15.25
N TYR A 61 -0.76 8.46 14.91
CA TYR A 61 -1.77 8.01 15.87
C TYR A 61 -1.66 6.53 16.23
N ALA A 62 -1.26 5.67 15.28
CA ALA A 62 -0.98 4.27 15.57
C ALA A 62 0.17 4.12 16.58
N TYR A 63 1.25 4.89 16.40
CA TYR A 63 2.37 4.95 17.32
C TYR A 63 1.97 5.50 18.69
N ARG A 64 1.20 6.59 18.74
CA ARG A 64 0.69 7.15 20.00
C ARG A 64 -0.15 6.15 20.81
N LYS A 65 -0.85 5.23 20.14
CA LYS A 65 -1.73 4.23 20.77
C LYS A 65 -1.00 2.95 21.17
N GLN A 66 -0.08 2.46 20.34
CA GLN A 66 0.50 1.10 20.44
C GLN A 66 2.04 1.10 20.42
N GLY A 67 2.68 2.26 20.44
CA GLY A 67 4.13 2.39 20.28
C GLY A 67 4.60 1.85 18.93
N ILE A 68 5.81 1.29 18.91
CA ILE A 68 6.42 0.70 17.70
C ILE A 68 5.55 -0.42 17.13
N GLU A 69 4.77 -1.14 17.95
CA GLU A 69 3.91 -2.22 17.48
C GLU A 69 2.82 -1.73 16.52
N GLY A 70 2.32 -0.51 16.72
CA GLY A 70 1.34 0.12 15.81
C GLY A 70 1.92 0.48 14.44
N LEU A 71 3.25 0.48 14.30
CA LEU A 71 3.96 0.74 13.05
C LEU A 71 4.28 -0.52 12.28
N GLU A 72 4.03 -1.71 12.82
CA GLU A 72 4.20 -2.95 12.07
C GLU A 72 3.25 -2.99 10.86
N PRO A 73 3.65 -3.60 9.73
CA PRO A 73 2.78 -3.76 8.58
C PRO A 73 1.60 -4.65 9.00
N ASN A 74 0.40 -4.07 8.98
CA ASN A 74 -0.81 -4.88 9.17
C ASN A 74 -1.02 -5.71 7.90
N PRO A 75 -0.96 -7.06 7.96
CA PRO A 75 -1.34 -7.88 6.83
C PRO A 75 -2.78 -7.50 6.45
N ARG A 76 -3.02 -7.30 5.15
CA ARG A 76 -4.38 -7.09 4.67
C ARG A 76 -5.23 -8.27 5.13
N SER A 77 -6.40 -8.00 5.71
CA SER A 77 -7.37 -9.03 6.16
C SER A 77 -7.80 -9.98 5.05
N ASP A 78 -7.58 -9.59 3.79
CA ASP A 78 -7.92 -10.38 2.60
C ASP A 78 -6.69 -10.71 1.73
N PRO A 79 -5.72 -11.48 2.25
CA PRO A 79 -4.57 -11.87 1.45
C PRO A 79 -5.00 -12.94 0.44
N GLY A 80 -4.82 -12.67 -0.85
CA GLY A 80 -5.02 -13.65 -1.93
C GLY A 80 -6.45 -13.82 -2.44
N ARG A 81 -7.45 -13.15 -1.85
CA ARG A 81 -8.82 -13.22 -2.37
C ARG A 81 -9.00 -12.18 -3.46
N SER A 82 -8.93 -12.66 -4.69
CA SER A 82 -9.35 -11.85 -5.83
C SER A 82 -10.88 -11.69 -5.79
N LYS A 83 -11.36 -10.50 -6.12
CA LYS A 83 -12.79 -10.26 -6.39
C LYS A 83 -13.26 -10.93 -7.68
N LEU A 84 -12.34 -11.51 -8.46
CA LEU A 84 -12.66 -12.26 -9.66
C LEU A 84 -13.23 -13.64 -9.29
N PRO A 85 -14.26 -14.12 -9.99
CA PRO A 85 -14.69 -15.51 -9.89
C PRO A 85 -13.51 -16.48 -10.09
N PRO A 86 -13.42 -17.59 -9.33
CA PRO A 86 -12.29 -18.54 -9.43
C PRO A 86 -12.00 -19.01 -10.86
N LYS A 87 -13.05 -19.34 -11.63
CA LYS A 87 -12.95 -19.74 -13.04
C LYS A 87 -12.21 -18.70 -13.89
N LEU A 88 -12.46 -17.43 -13.66
CA LEU A 88 -11.82 -16.35 -14.42
C LEU A 88 -10.36 -16.15 -13.98
N GLN A 89 -10.04 -16.40 -12.71
CA GLN A 89 -8.64 -16.37 -12.25
C GLN A 89 -7.83 -17.47 -12.93
N GLU A 90 -8.37 -18.68 -13.03
CA GLU A 90 -7.73 -19.81 -13.71
C GLU A 90 -7.47 -19.53 -15.18
N LEU A 91 -8.46 -18.98 -15.90
CA LEU A 91 -8.31 -18.59 -17.31
C LEU A 91 -7.23 -17.52 -17.50
N LEU A 92 -7.23 -16.48 -16.65
CA LEU A 92 -6.20 -15.44 -16.70
C LEU A 92 -4.80 -15.98 -16.39
N LEU A 93 -4.68 -16.91 -15.45
CA LEU A 93 -3.41 -17.56 -15.11
C LEU A 93 -2.93 -18.47 -16.25
N ALA A 94 -3.82 -19.23 -16.87
CA ALA A 94 -3.51 -20.06 -18.05
C ALA A 94 -3.02 -19.19 -19.21
N ALA A 95 -3.77 -18.13 -19.56
CA ALA A 95 -3.41 -17.19 -20.61
C ALA A 95 -2.09 -16.44 -20.31
N ARG A 96 -1.76 -16.18 -19.04
CA ARG A 96 -0.47 -15.60 -18.65
C ARG A 96 0.68 -16.61 -18.76
N ARG A 97 0.45 -17.88 -18.46
CA ARG A 97 1.45 -18.96 -18.57
C ARG A 97 1.81 -19.25 -20.03
N GLU A 98 0.83 -19.27 -20.92
CA GLU A 98 1.05 -19.46 -22.35
C GLU A 98 1.96 -18.40 -22.97
N ASN A 99 1.83 -17.14 -22.53
CA ASN A 99 2.72 -16.08 -22.96
C ASN A 99 2.90 -15.05 -21.82
N PRO A 100 3.98 -15.19 -21.04
CA PRO A 100 4.28 -14.31 -19.91
C PRO A 100 4.49 -12.84 -20.31
N ARG A 101 4.79 -12.55 -21.58
CA ARG A 101 4.97 -11.19 -22.10
C ARG A 101 3.66 -10.50 -22.47
N ARG A 102 2.52 -11.22 -22.52
CA ARG A 102 1.20 -10.62 -22.80
C ARG A 102 0.94 -9.47 -21.84
N SER A 103 0.50 -8.31 -22.34
CA SER A 103 0.14 -7.21 -21.46
C SER A 103 -1.21 -7.45 -20.78
N ILE A 104 -1.47 -6.77 -19.67
CA ILE A 104 -2.76 -6.82 -18.97
C ILE A 104 -3.92 -6.42 -19.91
N ARG A 105 -3.68 -5.47 -20.83
CA ARG A 105 -4.69 -5.03 -21.81
C ARG A 105 -5.07 -6.15 -22.78
N VAL A 106 -4.08 -6.93 -23.22
CA VAL A 106 -4.30 -8.07 -24.12
C VAL A 106 -5.06 -9.18 -23.40
N LEU A 107 -4.67 -9.51 -22.16
CA LEU A 107 -5.41 -10.50 -21.36
C LEU A 107 -6.86 -10.07 -21.14
N LYS A 108 -7.09 -8.79 -20.83
CA LYS A 108 -8.43 -8.22 -20.69
C LYS A 108 -9.25 -8.40 -21.97
N ARG A 109 -8.68 -8.07 -23.14
CA ARG A 109 -9.35 -8.21 -24.44
C ARG A 109 -9.70 -9.66 -24.76
N LEU A 110 -8.78 -10.60 -24.54
CA LEU A 110 -9.03 -12.03 -24.75
C LEU A 110 -10.20 -12.53 -23.91
N MET A 111 -10.25 -12.15 -22.63
CA MET A 111 -11.38 -12.51 -21.77
C MET A 111 -12.71 -11.90 -22.25
N GLU A 112 -12.69 -10.66 -22.74
CA GLU A 112 -13.89 -10.02 -23.32
C GLU A 112 -14.34 -10.71 -24.61
N GLU A 113 -13.41 -11.13 -25.47
CA GLU A 113 -13.68 -11.88 -26.71
C GLU A 113 -14.23 -13.30 -26.44
N GLU A 114 -13.80 -13.95 -25.35
CA GLU A 114 -14.32 -15.24 -24.88
C GLU A 114 -15.69 -15.12 -24.16
N GLY A 115 -16.27 -13.91 -24.10
CA GLY A 115 -17.57 -13.65 -23.47
C GLY A 115 -17.49 -13.52 -21.94
N HIS A 116 -16.29 -13.51 -21.36
CA HIS A 116 -16.09 -13.23 -19.94
C HIS A 116 -16.10 -11.72 -19.69
N THR A 117 -17.27 -11.17 -19.39
CA THR A 117 -17.37 -9.74 -19.08
C THR A 117 -16.72 -9.44 -17.73
N LEU A 118 -15.61 -8.70 -17.77
CA LEU A 118 -14.93 -8.15 -16.61
C LEU A 118 -15.73 -6.94 -16.07
N LEU A 119 -17.00 -7.15 -15.70
CA LEU A 119 -17.88 -6.13 -15.16
C LEU A 119 -17.42 -5.72 -13.76
N ARG A 120 -16.50 -4.76 -13.75
CA ARG A 120 -16.52 -3.50 -12.99
C ARG A 120 -15.13 -2.90 -13.15
N SER A 121 -15.11 -1.66 -13.60
CA SER A 121 -13.96 -0.79 -13.93
C SER A 121 -12.91 -0.58 -12.82
N GLY A 122 -12.91 -1.38 -11.75
CA GLY A 122 -11.95 -1.33 -10.65
C GLY A 122 -11.10 -2.59 -10.42
N LEU A 123 -11.28 -3.66 -11.21
CA LEU A 123 -10.63 -4.96 -10.96
C LEU A 123 -9.14 -5.03 -11.39
N PHE A 124 -8.72 -4.15 -12.30
CA PHE A 124 -7.34 -4.02 -12.75
C PHE A 124 -6.73 -2.66 -12.37
N LYS A 125 -6.93 -2.20 -11.12
CA LYS A 125 -6.07 -1.12 -10.62
C LYS A 125 -4.67 -1.68 -10.45
N ARG A 126 -3.74 -1.19 -11.28
CA ARG A 126 -2.29 -1.28 -11.00
C ARG A 126 -2.08 -0.75 -9.58
N ASN A 127 -1.63 -1.62 -8.68
CA ASN A 127 -0.96 -1.18 -7.46
C ASN A 127 0.39 -0.57 -7.83
#